data_AF-A0A075G0T8-F1
#
_entry.id   AF-A0A075G0T8-F1
#
_cell.length_a   1.000
_cell.length_b   1.000
_cell.length_c   1.000
_cell.angle_alpha   90.00
_cell.angle_beta   90.00
_cell.angle_gamma   90.00
#
_symmetry.space_group_name_H-M   'P 1'
#
loop_
_entity.id
_entity.type
_entity.pdbx_description
1 polymer ?
#
loop_
_entity_poly.entity_id
_entity_poly.type
_entity_poly.pdbx_seq_one_letter_code
_entity_poly.pdbx_strand_id
1 'polypeptide(L)'
;MIGVNNLNTPTITLVDHEGVVYDEAVKRFKTGPNRVGPGENTTFDPSVVPDGEKYDFEYPPKRTEFFGEYCNGRNQIYVIAKTGNYSDKFIADNKLAYDELQAEKINPLFGRWRDLEDGITWLDTCYVDMSESDSEALAVGHRNKQKAITKLWLKEDENGNEKIEWSTKQVQPFYDDIGGNDE
;
A
#
# COMPACT_ATOMS: atom_id res chain seq x y z
N MET A 1 6.14 -8.10 34.37
CA MET A 1 6.49 -6.96 33.49
C MET A 1 6.48 -7.48 32.07
N ILE A 2 5.39 -7.27 31.32
CA ILE A 2 5.35 -7.55 29.89
C ILE A 2 5.96 -6.34 29.22
N GLY A 3 7.18 -6.50 28.70
CA GLY A 3 7.86 -5.47 27.93
C GLY A 3 7.14 -5.28 26.61
N VAL A 4 6.38 -4.20 26.50
CA VAL A 4 5.83 -3.73 25.24
C VAL A 4 7.01 -3.17 24.44
N ASN A 5 7.65 -4.00 23.63
CA ASN A 5 8.60 -3.51 22.65
C ASN A 5 7.81 -2.79 21.56
N ASN A 6 7.58 -1.49 21.76
CA ASN A 6 7.24 -0.58 20.67
C ASN A 6 8.47 -0.45 19.76
N LEU A 7 8.73 -1.48 18.96
CA LEU A 7 9.55 -1.35 17.76
C LEU A 7 8.71 -0.67 16.69
N ASN A 8 8.38 0.61 16.89
CA ASN A 8 8.10 1.49 15.76
C ASN A 8 9.46 1.80 15.13
N THR A 9 10.01 0.84 14.40
CA THR A 9 11.06 1.13 13.43
C THR A 9 10.44 2.14 12.47
N PRO A 10 10.97 3.37 12.36
CA PRO A 10 10.38 4.35 11.47
C PRO A 10 10.51 3.81 10.04
N THR A 11 9.38 3.55 9.40
CA THR A 11 9.29 3.21 7.97
C THR A 11 9.61 4.47 7.19
N ILE A 12 10.86 4.95 7.21
CA ILE A 12 11.27 6.04 6.33
C ILE A 12 11.39 5.44 4.94
N THR A 13 10.36 5.67 4.13
CA THR A 13 10.24 5.20 2.74
C THR A 13 10.12 6.36 1.76
N LEU A 14 10.52 7.58 2.13
CA LEU A 14 10.91 8.57 1.12
C LEU A 14 12.05 7.94 0.29
N VAL A 15 11.68 7.31 -0.82
CA VAL A 15 12.54 7.22 -1.99
C VAL A 15 13.03 8.65 -2.26
N ASP A 16 14.26 8.85 -2.74
CA ASP A 16 15.00 10.13 -2.82
C ASP A 16 14.32 11.29 -3.62
N HIS A 17 13.02 11.22 -3.86
CA HIS A 17 12.20 12.17 -4.59
C HIS A 17 11.57 13.25 -3.70
N GLU A 18 11.32 14.42 -4.30
CA GLU A 18 10.60 15.50 -3.64
C GLU A 18 9.12 15.13 -3.45
N GLY A 19 8.65 15.19 -2.21
CA GLY A 19 7.23 14.97 -1.90
C GLY A 19 6.33 15.95 -2.64
N VAL A 20 5.27 15.43 -3.26
CA VAL A 20 4.31 16.22 -4.04
C VAL A 20 3.14 16.62 -3.17
N VAL A 21 2.68 17.86 -3.22
CA VAL A 21 1.50 18.28 -2.44
C VAL A 21 0.24 17.57 -2.93
N TYR A 22 -0.69 17.26 -2.01
CA TYR A 22 -1.89 16.46 -2.28
C TYR A 22 -2.67 16.87 -3.54
N ASP A 23 -2.97 18.16 -3.71
CA ASP A 23 -3.78 18.63 -4.84
C ASP A 23 -3.11 18.38 -6.19
N GLU A 24 -1.78 18.51 -6.24
CA GLU A 24 -0.99 18.21 -7.43
C GLU A 24 -0.91 16.69 -7.66
N ALA A 25 -0.77 15.89 -6.60
CA ALA A 25 -0.83 14.43 -6.70
C ALA A 25 -2.18 13.95 -7.27
N VAL A 26 -3.30 14.49 -6.78
CA VAL A 26 -4.65 14.20 -7.29
C VAL A 26 -4.80 14.61 -8.75
N LYS A 27 -4.26 15.77 -9.13
CA LYS A 27 -4.27 16.26 -10.51
C LYS A 27 -3.49 15.32 -11.43
N ARG A 28 -2.29 14.88 -11.03
CA ARG A 28 -1.47 13.91 -11.79
C ARG A 28 -2.22 12.59 -11.98
N PHE A 29 -2.80 12.04 -10.91
CA PHE A 29 -3.62 10.83 -10.97
C PHE A 29 -4.76 10.93 -12.00
N LYS A 30 -5.43 12.10 -12.09
CA LYS A 30 -6.61 12.29 -12.94
C LYS A 30 -6.30 12.72 -14.38
N THR A 31 -5.22 13.47 -14.59
CA THR A 31 -5.05 14.26 -15.84
C THR A 31 -3.68 14.15 -16.51
N GLY A 32 -2.71 13.48 -15.89
CA GLY A 32 -1.36 13.30 -16.45
C GLY A 32 -1.27 12.25 -17.57
N PRO A 33 -0.10 12.12 -18.22
CA PRO A 33 0.17 11.04 -19.18
C PRO A 33 0.05 9.64 -18.56
N ASN A 34 0.36 9.52 -17.26
CA ASN A 34 0.18 8.31 -16.47
C ASN A 34 -1.14 8.28 -15.68
N ARG A 35 -2.17 8.99 -16.16
CA ARG A 35 -3.49 9.00 -15.51
C ARG A 35 -4.02 7.58 -15.29
N VAL A 36 -4.72 7.40 -14.17
CA VAL A 36 -5.45 6.17 -13.87
C VAL A 36 -6.84 6.27 -14.51
N GLY A 37 -7.07 5.44 -15.52
CA GLY A 37 -8.30 5.40 -16.28
C GLY A 37 -9.48 4.83 -15.48
N PRO A 38 -10.74 5.08 -15.90
CA PRO A 38 -11.90 4.38 -15.34
C PRO A 38 -11.73 2.86 -15.46
N GLY A 39 -11.91 2.12 -14.36
CA GLY A 39 -11.80 0.66 -14.32
C GLY A 39 -10.38 0.11 -14.20
N GLU A 40 -9.33 0.95 -14.23
CA GLU A 40 -7.98 0.50 -13.94
C GLU A 40 -7.81 0.26 -12.43
N ASN A 41 -7.29 -0.92 -12.07
CA ASN A 41 -6.94 -1.31 -10.70
C ASN A 41 -5.42 -1.30 -10.59
N THR A 42 -4.86 -0.23 -10.07
CA THR A 42 -3.42 0.05 -10.10
C THR A 42 -3.02 0.86 -8.87
N THR A 43 -1.74 0.80 -8.52
CA THR A 43 -1.14 1.72 -7.55
C THR A 43 -0.48 2.87 -8.30
N PHE A 44 -0.74 4.10 -7.90
CA PHE A 44 -0.14 5.29 -8.49
C PHE A 44 0.78 5.98 -7.49
N ASP A 45 1.99 6.29 -7.95
CA ASP A 45 2.97 7.03 -7.21
C ASP A 45 3.09 8.46 -7.74
N PRO A 46 2.71 9.48 -6.95
CA PRO A 46 2.84 10.86 -7.37
C PRO A 46 4.28 11.39 -7.38
N SER A 47 5.25 10.72 -6.73
CA SER A 47 6.58 11.26 -6.37
C SER A 47 7.72 10.97 -7.37
N VAL A 48 7.66 9.87 -8.14
CA VAL A 48 8.81 9.39 -8.94
C VAL A 48 9.11 10.22 -10.19
N VAL A 49 8.10 10.86 -10.80
CA VAL A 49 8.24 11.75 -11.97
C VAL A 49 7.24 12.92 -11.92
N PRO A 50 7.47 14.04 -12.64
CA PRO A 50 6.54 15.18 -12.69
C PRO A 50 5.09 14.82 -13.07
N ASP A 51 4.87 13.67 -13.69
CA ASP A 51 3.57 13.16 -14.08
C ASP A 51 3.04 12.01 -13.20
N GLY A 52 3.81 11.62 -12.18
CA GLY A 52 3.66 10.38 -11.42
C GLY A 52 3.80 9.12 -12.29
N GLU A 53 3.93 7.96 -11.67
CA GLU A 53 4.01 6.67 -12.37
C GLU A 53 2.91 5.74 -11.85
N LYS A 54 2.26 5.00 -12.76
CA LYS A 54 1.25 4.01 -12.39
C LYS A 54 1.84 2.61 -12.48
N TYR A 55 1.57 1.79 -11.49
CA TYR A 55 2.06 0.42 -11.38
C TYR A 55 0.88 -0.53 -11.31
N ASP A 56 0.68 -1.27 -12.40
CA ASP A 56 -0.27 -2.37 -12.46
C ASP A 56 0.44 -3.66 -12.04
N PHE A 57 0.05 -4.22 -10.90
CA PHE A 57 0.68 -5.43 -10.37
C PHE A 57 0.33 -6.70 -11.15
N GLU A 58 -0.74 -6.67 -11.95
CA GLU A 58 -1.06 -7.72 -12.93
C GLU A 58 -0.05 -7.73 -14.09
N TYR A 59 0.64 -6.62 -14.34
CA TYR A 59 1.67 -6.52 -15.37
C TYR A 59 3.08 -6.69 -14.78
N PRO A 60 3.78 -7.82 -15.04
CA PRO A 60 5.04 -8.15 -14.35
C PRO A 60 6.16 -7.10 -14.47
N PRO A 61 6.36 -6.41 -15.60
CA PRO A 61 7.35 -5.33 -15.70
C PRO A 61 7.06 -4.19 -14.71
N LYS A 62 5.81 -3.72 -14.63
CA LYS A 62 5.41 -2.64 -13.71
C LYS A 62 5.53 -3.05 -12.25
N ARG A 63 5.18 -4.30 -11.93
CA ARG A 63 5.43 -4.87 -10.60
C ARG A 63 6.92 -4.87 -10.23
N THR A 64 7.78 -5.20 -11.18
CA THR A 64 9.24 -5.24 -10.99
C THR A 64 9.82 -3.85 -10.79
N GLU A 65 9.36 -2.87 -11.59
CA GLU A 65 9.72 -1.45 -11.44
C GLU A 65 9.34 -0.93 -10.05
N PHE A 66 8.08 -1.12 -9.64
CA PHE A 66 7.62 -0.72 -8.31
C PHE A 66 8.45 -1.34 -7.19
N PHE A 67 8.69 -2.65 -7.26
CA PHE A 67 9.49 -3.32 -6.24
C PHE A 67 10.93 -2.81 -6.20
N GLY A 68 11.56 -2.58 -7.36
CA GLY A 68 12.93 -2.08 -7.43
C GLY A 68 13.11 -0.70 -6.80
N GLU A 69 12.12 0.18 -6.98
CA GLU A 69 12.12 1.53 -6.39
C GLU A 69 11.86 1.51 -4.88
N TYR A 70 10.96 0.63 -4.44
CA TYR A 70 10.43 0.65 -3.09
C TYR A 70 11.02 -0.39 -2.15
N CYS A 71 11.74 -1.41 -2.60
CA CYS A 71 12.17 -2.51 -1.72
C CYS A 71 13.27 -2.10 -0.75
N ASN A 72 14.06 -1.08 -1.08
CA ASN A 72 15.21 -0.63 -0.28
C ASN A 72 16.12 -1.81 0.17
N GLY A 73 16.41 -2.73 -0.76
CA GLY A 73 17.23 -3.93 -0.52
C GLY A 73 16.52 -5.06 0.23
N ARG A 74 15.22 -4.95 0.53
CA ARG A 74 14.44 -6.04 1.13
C ARG A 74 13.96 -7.05 0.08
N ASN A 75 13.79 -8.31 0.51
CA ASN A 75 13.22 -9.37 -0.33
C ASN A 75 11.69 -9.36 -0.36
N GLN A 76 11.04 -8.52 0.43
CA GLN A 76 9.60 -8.35 0.42
C GLN A 76 9.21 -6.94 0.88
N ILE A 77 8.07 -6.47 0.40
CA ILE A 77 7.40 -5.24 0.83
C ILE A 77 5.89 -5.46 0.86
N TYR A 78 5.20 -4.58 1.58
CA TYR A 78 3.75 -4.59 1.66
C TYR A 78 3.20 -3.24 1.22
N VAL A 79 2.09 -3.23 0.49
CA VAL A 79 1.31 -2.02 0.24
C VAL A 79 0.09 -2.07 1.14
N ILE A 80 -0.02 -1.08 2.03
CA ILE A 80 -1.06 -1.02 3.04
C ILE A 80 -1.82 0.30 2.87
N ALA A 81 -3.15 0.20 2.78
CA ALA A 81 -4.01 1.37 2.77
C ALA A 81 -4.07 2.01 4.17
N LYS A 82 -4.09 3.34 4.18
CA LYS A 82 -4.30 4.18 5.38
C LYS A 82 -5.77 4.61 5.50
N THR A 83 -6.46 4.68 4.37
CA THR A 83 -7.91 4.93 4.28
C THR A 83 -8.67 3.64 4.01
N GLY A 84 -9.99 3.67 4.20
CA GLY A 84 -10.92 2.63 3.74
C GLY A 84 -11.98 3.21 2.81
N ASN A 85 -11.54 3.91 1.76
CA ASN A 85 -12.41 4.64 0.84
C ASN A 85 -12.95 3.69 -0.25
N TYR A 86 -14.15 3.19 -0.02
CA TYR A 86 -14.90 2.30 -0.92
C TYR A 86 -15.61 3.05 -2.07
N SER A 87 -15.01 4.14 -2.55
CA SER A 87 -15.51 4.91 -3.70
C SER A 87 -14.41 5.16 -4.73
N ASP A 88 -14.79 5.50 -5.95
CA ASP A 88 -13.85 5.87 -7.02
C ASP A 88 -13.45 7.36 -6.98
N LYS A 89 -13.74 8.06 -5.88
CA LYS A 89 -13.52 9.50 -5.72
C LYS A 89 -12.63 9.76 -4.51
N PHE A 90 -11.76 10.75 -4.64
CA PHE A 90 -11.03 11.28 -3.50
C PHE A 90 -11.99 11.93 -2.50
N ILE A 91 -11.87 11.54 -1.24
CA ILE A 91 -12.60 12.09 -0.10
C ILE A 91 -11.64 12.81 0.86
N ALA A 92 -12.19 13.48 1.88
CA ALA A 92 -11.41 14.21 2.87
C ALA A 92 -10.36 13.31 3.57
N ASP A 93 -10.73 12.07 3.86
CA ASP A 93 -9.84 11.09 4.53
C ASP A 93 -8.60 10.79 3.69
N ASN A 94 -8.69 10.78 2.35
CA ASN A 94 -7.52 10.60 1.50
C ASN A 94 -6.52 11.73 1.70
N LYS A 95 -6.99 12.97 1.81
CA LYS A 95 -6.13 14.13 2.03
C LYS A 95 -5.47 14.07 3.41
N LEU A 96 -6.25 13.78 4.44
CA LEU A 96 -5.74 13.66 5.81
C LEU A 96 -4.64 12.60 5.89
N ALA A 97 -4.92 11.39 5.39
CA ALA A 97 -3.95 10.30 5.35
C ALA A 97 -2.69 10.66 4.54
N TYR A 98 -2.85 11.37 3.42
CA TYR A 98 -1.73 11.79 2.59
C TYR A 98 -0.81 12.76 3.32
N ASP A 99 -1.39 13.80 3.94
CA ASP A 99 -0.66 14.80 4.69
C ASP A 99 0.05 14.16 5.92
N GLU A 100 -0.60 13.21 6.61
CA GLU A 100 -0.02 12.43 7.71
C GLU A 100 1.22 11.63 7.26
N LEU A 101 1.11 10.89 6.16
CA LEU A 101 2.23 10.10 5.62
C LEU A 101 3.42 11.01 5.24
N GLN A 102 3.16 12.16 4.62
CA GLN A 102 4.23 13.11 4.31
C GLN A 102 4.89 13.69 5.57
N ALA A 103 4.11 14.02 6.60
CA ALA A 103 4.65 14.49 7.88
C ALA A 103 5.53 13.42 8.56
N GLU A 104 5.18 12.14 8.38
CA GLU A 104 5.96 10.97 8.85
C GLU A 104 7.15 10.62 7.95
N LYS A 105 7.38 11.36 6.85
CA LYS A 105 8.43 11.08 5.85
C LYS A 105 8.26 9.71 5.17
N ILE A 106 7.01 9.37 4.88
CA ILE A 106 6.60 8.20 4.10
C ILE A 106 6.08 8.68 2.75
N ASN A 107 6.42 7.97 1.67
CA ASN A 107 5.85 8.24 0.35
C ASN A 107 4.37 7.82 0.31
N PRO A 108 3.44 8.78 0.15
CA PRO A 108 2.04 8.45 -0.04
C PRO A 108 1.77 8.01 -1.48
N LEU A 109 1.02 6.92 -1.61
CA LEU A 109 0.56 6.33 -2.87
C LEU A 109 -0.96 6.47 -2.98
N PHE A 110 -1.50 6.36 -4.19
CA PHE A 110 -2.92 6.13 -4.41
C PHE A 110 -3.16 4.72 -4.93
N GLY A 111 -3.76 3.86 -4.12
CA GLY A 111 -4.14 2.51 -4.52
C GLY A 111 -5.57 2.49 -5.02
N ARG A 112 -5.78 2.09 -6.28
CA ARG A 112 -7.11 1.77 -6.80
C ARG A 112 -7.24 0.28 -7.01
N TRP A 113 -8.29 -0.31 -6.48
CA TRP A 113 -8.55 -1.74 -6.64
C TRP A 113 -10.04 -2.02 -6.64
N ARG A 114 -10.43 -3.21 -7.11
CA ARG A 114 -11.80 -3.66 -7.12
C ARG A 114 -11.90 -4.95 -6.34
N ASP A 115 -12.79 -4.97 -5.36
CA ASP A 115 -13.17 -6.20 -4.70
C ASP A 115 -13.98 -7.05 -5.69
N LEU A 116 -13.52 -8.27 -5.97
CA LEU A 116 -14.14 -9.16 -6.95
C LEU A 116 -15.42 -9.81 -6.42
N GLU A 117 -15.60 -9.87 -5.10
CA GLU A 117 -16.77 -10.50 -4.48
C GLU A 117 -17.99 -9.58 -4.51
N ASP A 118 -17.83 -8.32 -4.09
CA ASP A 118 -18.92 -7.34 -4.04
C ASP A 118 -18.91 -6.34 -5.23
N GLY A 119 -17.85 -6.35 -6.04
CA GLY A 119 -17.69 -5.50 -7.21
C GLY A 119 -17.36 -4.03 -6.90
N ILE A 120 -17.12 -3.68 -5.63
CA ILE A 120 -16.87 -2.32 -5.17
C ILE A 120 -15.47 -1.87 -5.57
N THR A 121 -15.37 -0.62 -6.04
CA THR A 121 -14.08 0.03 -6.32
C THR A 121 -13.64 0.81 -5.10
N TRP A 122 -12.36 0.64 -4.75
CA TRP A 122 -11.69 1.33 -3.67
C TRP A 122 -10.67 2.30 -4.26
N LEU A 123 -10.55 3.49 -3.68
CA LEU A 123 -9.53 4.49 -4.00
C LEU A 123 -8.90 4.99 -2.71
N ASP A 124 -7.86 4.28 -2.29
CA ASP A 124 -7.21 4.51 -1.01
C ASP A 124 -5.93 5.34 -1.14
N THR A 125 -5.64 6.09 -0.08
CA THR A 125 -4.28 6.57 0.16
C THR A 125 -3.52 5.43 0.84
N CYS A 126 -2.43 4.99 0.23
CA CYS A 126 -1.62 3.84 0.64
C CYS A 126 -0.17 4.25 0.90
N TYR A 127 0.62 3.32 1.41
CA TYR A 127 2.07 3.46 1.53
C TYR A 127 2.75 2.10 1.45
N VAL A 128 4.06 2.12 1.22
CA VAL A 128 4.90 0.91 1.33
C VAL A 128 5.31 0.71 2.78
N ASP A 129 4.92 -0.43 3.33
CA ASP A 129 5.30 -0.93 4.63
C ASP A 129 6.41 -1.99 4.50
N MET A 130 7.36 -1.92 5.42
CA MET A 130 8.62 -2.67 5.39
C MET A 130 8.66 -3.81 6.40
N SER A 131 7.51 -4.26 6.92
CA SER A 131 7.41 -5.37 7.87
C SER A 131 8.27 -6.58 7.48
N GLU A 132 8.87 -7.23 8.48
CA GLU A 132 9.76 -8.39 8.26
C GLU A 132 8.98 -9.69 8.06
N SER A 133 7.69 -9.70 8.39
CA SER A 133 6.83 -10.87 8.27
C SER A 133 5.40 -10.51 7.85
N ASP A 134 4.69 -11.51 7.33
CA ASP A 134 3.26 -11.39 7.02
C ASP A 134 2.46 -11.04 8.30
N SER A 135 2.84 -11.58 9.45
CA SER A 135 2.15 -11.33 10.74
C SER A 135 2.22 -9.85 11.15
N GLU A 136 3.41 -9.25 11.04
CA GLU A 136 3.62 -7.83 11.33
C GLU A 136 2.81 -6.95 10.38
N ALA A 137 2.87 -7.23 9.08
CA ALA A 137 2.14 -6.48 8.07
C ALA A 137 0.62 -6.59 8.25
N LEU A 138 0.12 -7.79 8.61
CA LEU A 138 -1.29 -8.01 8.92
C LEU A 138 -1.71 -7.24 10.19
N ALA A 139 -0.85 -7.17 11.21
CA ALA A 139 -1.12 -6.35 12.39
C ALA A 139 -1.18 -4.85 12.07
N VAL A 140 -0.35 -4.37 11.13
CA VAL A 140 -0.42 -2.99 10.60
C VAL A 140 -1.74 -2.77 9.85
N GLY A 141 -2.08 -3.67 8.92
CA GLY A 141 -3.35 -3.62 8.17
C GLY A 141 -4.57 -3.60 9.09
N HIS A 142 -4.54 -4.39 10.15
CA HIS A 142 -5.59 -4.40 11.18
C HIS A 142 -5.69 -3.07 11.93
N ARG A 143 -4.57 -2.48 12.37
CA ARG A 143 -4.57 -1.14 13.01
C ARG A 143 -5.16 -0.06 12.09
N ASN A 144 -4.92 -0.19 10.79
CA ASN A 144 -5.49 0.68 9.77
C ASN A 144 -6.92 0.29 9.37
N LYS A 145 -7.54 -0.72 9.99
CA LYS A 145 -8.89 -1.23 9.71
C LYS A 145 -9.10 -1.68 8.26
N GLN A 146 -8.06 -2.28 7.68
CA GLN A 146 -8.08 -2.76 6.30
C GLN A 146 -8.67 -4.16 6.21
N LYS A 147 -9.36 -4.46 5.10
CA LYS A 147 -9.81 -5.83 4.79
C LYS A 147 -8.66 -6.69 4.25
N ALA A 148 -7.70 -6.07 3.58
CA ALA A 148 -6.60 -6.76 2.92
C ALA A 148 -5.36 -5.88 2.83
N ILE A 149 -4.22 -6.52 2.64
CA ILE A 149 -2.94 -5.89 2.30
C ILE A 149 -2.38 -6.55 1.04
N THR A 150 -1.57 -5.83 0.28
CA THR A 150 -0.86 -6.41 -0.86
C THR A 150 0.57 -6.70 -0.46
N LYS A 151 1.05 -7.92 -0.75
CA LYS A 151 2.45 -8.31 -0.58
C LYS A 151 3.12 -8.40 -1.94
N LEU A 152 4.35 -7.88 -2.05
CA LEU A 152 5.27 -8.15 -3.15
C LEU A 152 6.54 -8.78 -2.60
N TRP A 153 7.10 -9.78 -3.28
CA TRP A 153 8.34 -10.43 -2.83
C TRP A 153 9.17 -10.99 -3.98
N LEU A 154 10.47 -11.05 -3.74
CA LEU A 154 11.44 -11.73 -4.58
C LEU A 154 11.28 -13.24 -4.42
N LYS A 155 11.07 -13.94 -5.53
CA LYS A 155 11.00 -15.40 -5.60
C LYS A 155 12.01 -15.89 -6.61
N GLU A 156 12.88 -16.78 -6.17
CA GLU A 156 13.77 -17.54 -7.04
C GLU A 156 12.99 -18.72 -7.66
N ASP A 157 13.13 -18.92 -8.97
CA ASP A 157 12.62 -20.10 -9.65
C ASP A 157 13.58 -21.31 -9.53
N GLU A 158 13.16 -22.46 -10.03
CA GLU A 158 13.96 -23.70 -10.00
C GLU A 158 15.29 -23.64 -10.78
N ASN A 159 15.47 -22.61 -11.60
CA ASN A 159 16.67 -22.37 -12.40
C ASN A 159 17.57 -21.27 -11.82
N GLY A 160 17.24 -20.72 -10.64
CA GLY A 160 17.97 -19.64 -10.02
C GLY A 160 17.63 -18.26 -10.59
N ASN A 161 16.57 -18.12 -11.39
CA ASN A 161 16.14 -16.80 -11.88
C ASN A 161 15.24 -16.14 -10.85
N GLU A 162 15.53 -14.88 -10.56
CA GLU A 162 14.73 -14.04 -9.70
C GLU A 162 13.53 -13.45 -10.44
N LYS A 163 12.36 -13.53 -9.82
CA LYS A 163 11.15 -12.82 -10.26
C LYS A 163 10.42 -12.20 -9.07
N ILE A 164 9.75 -11.08 -9.33
CA ILE A 164 8.85 -10.48 -8.33
C ILE A 164 7.49 -11.16 -8.46
N GLU A 165 7.00 -11.70 -7.35
CA GLU A 165 5.64 -12.20 -7.19
C GLU A 165 4.82 -11.23 -6.33
N TRP A 166 3.51 -11.34 -6.41
CA TRP A 166 2.61 -10.59 -5.54
C TRP A 166 1.37 -11.39 -5.18
N SER A 167 0.72 -10.97 -4.10
CA SER A 167 -0.56 -11.54 -3.67
C SER A 167 -1.29 -10.57 -2.76
N THR A 168 -2.61 -10.68 -2.72
CA THR A 168 -3.43 -10.04 -1.70
C THR A 168 -3.59 -10.97 -0.51
N LYS A 169 -3.35 -10.45 0.70
CA LYS A 169 -3.51 -11.16 1.97
C LYS A 169 -4.70 -10.57 2.70
N GLN A 170 -5.67 -11.40 3.04
CA GLN A 170 -6.83 -10.98 3.83
C GLN A 170 -6.40 -10.69 5.27
N VAL A 171 -6.80 -9.53 5.77
CA VAL A 171 -6.70 -9.18 7.19
C VAL A 171 -7.89 -9.85 7.85
N GLN A 172 -7.65 -10.98 8.50
CA GLN A 172 -8.68 -11.64 9.31
C GLN A 172 -9.19 -10.62 10.35
N PRO A 173 -10.50 -10.49 10.56
CA PRO A 173 -10.98 -9.77 11.72
C PRO A 173 -10.40 -10.45 12.96
N PHE A 174 -9.86 -9.68 13.91
CA PHE A 174 -9.82 -10.19 15.27
C PHE A 174 -11.28 -10.48 15.61
N TYR A 175 -11.66 -11.76 15.68
CA TYR A 175 -12.64 -12.11 16.67
C TYR A 175 -11.99 -11.64 17.96
N ASP A 176 -12.49 -10.53 18.51
CA ASP A 176 -12.28 -10.30 19.93
C ASP A 176 -12.71 -11.61 20.56
N ASP A 177 -11.75 -12.32 21.13
CA ASP A 177 -11.98 -13.45 22.00
C ASP A 177 -12.60 -12.83 23.26
N ILE A 178 -13.84 -12.34 23.11
CA ILE A 178 -14.76 -12.12 24.21
C ILE A 178 -15.20 -13.54 24.60
N GLY A 179 -14.23 -14.29 25.14
CA GLY A 179 -14.49 -15.29 26.14
C GLY A 179 -15.19 -14.59 27.29
N GLY A 180 -16.49 -14.36 27.12
CA GLY A 180 -17.42 -14.26 28.21
C GLY A 180 -17.35 -15.60 28.91
N ASN A 181 -16.53 -15.65 29.95
CA ASN A 181 -16.60 -16.69 30.95
C ASN A 181 -18.06 -16.82 31.38
N ASP A 182 -18.52 -18.07 31.37
CA ASP A 182 -19.73 -18.52 32.02
C ASP A 182 -19.86 -17.93 33.43
N GLU A 183 -21.01 -17.30 33.70
CA GLU A 183 -21.71 -17.38 34.99
C GLU A 183 -23.22 -17.54 34.73
#